data_AF-A0A960HZU1-F1
#
_entry.id   AF-A0A960HZU1-F1
#
_cell.length_a   1.000
_cell.length_b   1.000
_cell.length_c   1.000
_cell.angle_alpha   90.00
_cell.angle_beta   90.00
_cell.angle_gamma   90.00
#
_symmetry.space_group_name_H-M   'P 1'
#
loop_
_entity.id
_entity.type
_entity.pdbx_description
1 polymer ?
#
loop_
_entity_poly.entity_id
_entity_poly.type
_entity_poly.pdbx_seq_one_letter_code
_entity_poly.pdbx_strand_id
1 'polypeptide(L)' 'MPFIEPTRHDYAAAADLSVTCRRRGVQLDSIDALIAQLCVAHDLTLLTANTDFAHAGRHIPLKLWDHS' A
#
# COMPACT_ATOMS: atom_id res chain seq x y z
N MET A 1 -14.18 -11.42 -3.06
CA MET A 1 -13.91 -10.36 -2.07
C MET A 1 -14.99 -9.31 -2.17
N PRO A 2 -15.39 -8.66 -1.06
CA PRO A 2 -16.24 -7.47 -1.13
C PRO A 2 -15.49 -6.30 -1.77
N PHE A 3 -16.23 -5.39 -2.39
CA PHE A 3 -15.68 -4.10 -2.83
C PHE A 3 -15.44 -3.22 -1.60
N ILE A 4 -14.27 -2.57 -1.54
CA ILE A 4 -13.91 -1.63 -0.47
C ILE A 4 -13.92 -0.24 -1.09
N GLU A 5 -14.87 0.58 -0.67
CA GLU A 5 -14.96 1.97 -1.10
C GLU A 5 -14.00 2.83 -0.24
N PRO A 6 -13.00 3.50 -0.84
CA PRO A 6 -12.08 4.32 -0.07
C PRO A 6 -12.78 5.56 0.50
N THR A 7 -12.50 5.86 1.76
CA THR A 7 -12.94 7.09 2.42
C THR A 7 -11.95 8.23 2.19
N ARG A 8 -12.35 9.47 2.47
CA ARG A 8 -11.42 10.63 2.49
C ARG A 8 -10.22 10.41 3.40
N HIS A 9 -10.40 9.69 4.51
CA HIS A 9 -9.31 9.38 5.43
C HIS A 9 -8.28 8.46 4.78
N ASP A 10 -8.72 7.49 3.98
CA ASP A 10 -7.83 6.59 3.26
C ASP A 10 -6.99 7.34 2.22
N TYR A 11 -7.57 8.30 1.50
CA TYR A 11 -6.80 9.15 0.59
C TYR A 11 -5.72 9.98 1.31
N ALA A 12 -6.06 10.55 2.48
CA ALA A 12 -5.08 11.31 3.27
C ALA A 12 -3.98 10.39 3.83
N ALA A 13 -4.35 9.25 4.40
CA ALA A 13 -3.41 8.28 4.92
C ALA A 13 -2.51 7.67 3.83
N ALA A 14 -3.04 7.47 2.61
CA ALA A 14 -2.26 7.06 1.44
C ALA A 14 -1.20 8.11 1.07
N ALA A 15 -1.53 9.40 1.16
CA ALA A 15 -0.55 10.46 0.93
C ALA A 15 0.58 10.40 1.98
N ASP A 16 0.25 10.24 3.26
CA ASP A 16 1.24 10.11 4.33
C ASP A 16 2.10 8.84 4.20
N LEU A 17 1.48 7.73 3.79
CA LEU A 17 2.15 6.47 3.48
C LEU A 17 3.14 6.64 2.32
N SER A 18 2.74 7.33 1.25
CA SER A 18 3.62 7.62 0.10
C SER A 18 4.83 8.48 0.50
N VAL A 19 4.65 9.45 1.40
CA VAL A 19 5.74 10.27 1.94
C VAL A 19 6.69 9.41 2.78
N THR A 20 6.15 8.50 3.57
CA THR A 20 6.91 7.56 4.41
C THR A 20 7.79 6.63 3.57
N CYS A 21 7.30 6.13 2.44
CA CYS A 21 8.10 5.38 1.47
C CYS A 21 9.14 6.27 0.79
N ARG A 22 8.75 7.47 0.33
CA ARG A 22 9.63 8.39 -0.41
C ARG A 22 10.83 8.82 0.42
N ARG A 23 10.64 9.08 1.71
CA ARG A 23 11.73 9.40 2.66
C ARG A 23 12.79 8.29 2.77
N ARG A 24 12.46 7.07 2.33
CA ARG A 24 13.35 5.90 2.32
C ARG A 24 13.79 5.50 0.90
N GLY A 25 13.56 6.37 -0.09
CA GLY A 25 13.97 6.16 -1.47
C GLY A 25 13.04 5.25 -2.29
N VAL A 26 11.86 4.91 -1.78
CA VAL A 26 10.85 4.13 -2.51
C VAL A 26 9.73 5.05 -2.96
N GLN A 27 9.49 5.12 -4.26
CA GLN A 27 8.38 5.89 -4.81
C GLN A 27 7.17 4.97 -4.99
N LEU A 28 6.01 5.42 -4.48
CA LEU A 28 4.71 4.85 -4.80
C LEU A 28 3.90 5.94 -5.50
N ASP A 29 3.24 5.60 -6.59
CA ASP A 29 2.25 6.50 -7.19
C ASP A 29 1.01 6.63 -6.30
N SER A 30 0.13 7.57 -6.62
CA SER A 30 -1.05 7.85 -5.78
C SER A 30 -2.03 6.69 -5.70
N ILE A 31 -2.14 5.86 -6.74
CA ILE A 31 -3.08 4.73 -6.78
C ILE A 31 -2.49 3.54 -6.02
N ASP A 32 -1.21 3.24 -6.23
CA ASP A 32 -0.50 2.21 -5.49
C ASP A 32 -0.45 2.52 -3.99
N ALA A 33 -0.22 3.80 -3.62
CA ALA A 33 -0.28 4.22 -2.23
C ALA A 33 -1.68 4.02 -1.62
N LEU A 34 -2.75 4.29 -2.39
CA LEU A 34 -4.12 4.06 -1.94
C LEU A 34 -4.42 2.56 -1.77
N ILE A 35 -4.01 1.73 -2.72
CA ILE A 35 -4.15 0.26 -2.63
C ILE A 35 -3.41 -0.26 -1.40
N ALA A 36 -2.15 0.16 -1.20
CA ALA A 36 -1.36 -0.23 -0.04
C ALA A 36 -2.02 0.21 1.27
N GLN A 37 -2.53 1.43 1.34
CA GLN A 37 -3.23 1.95 2.51
C GLN A 37 -4.49 1.14 2.83
N LEU A 38 -5.31 0.81 1.83
CA LEU A 38 -6.50 -0.01 2.04
C LEU A 38 -6.12 -1.42 2.52
N CYS A 39 -5.07 -2.02 1.95
CA CYS A 39 -4.60 -3.33 2.43
C CYS A 39 -4.14 -3.27 3.88
N VAL A 40 -3.40 -2.23 4.27
CA VAL A 40 -2.96 -2.03 5.66
C VAL A 40 -4.15 -1.81 6.60
N ALA A 41 -5.07 -0.92 6.25
CA ALA A 41 -6.22 -0.56 7.09
C ALA A 41 -7.19 -1.73 7.32
N HIS A 42 -7.29 -2.64 6.36
CA HIS A 42 -8.19 -3.80 6.41
C HIS A 42 -7.48 -5.13 6.72
N ASP A 43 -6.19 -5.08 7.07
CA ASP A 43 -5.34 -6.26 7.34
C ASP A 43 -5.34 -7.31 6.20
N LEU A 44 -5.32 -6.82 4.96
CA LEU A 44 -5.36 -7.66 3.76
C LEU A 44 -3.96 -7.94 3.21
N THR A 45 -3.80 -9.14 2.64
CA THR A 45 -2.64 -9.50 1.85
C THR A 45 -2.83 -9.05 0.40
N LEU A 46 -1.90 -8.24 -0.13
CA LEU A 46 -1.93 -7.77 -1.50
C LEU A 46 -1.33 -8.81 -2.45
N LEU A 47 -2.13 -9.25 -3.43
CA LEU A 47 -1.66 -9.97 -4.62
C LEU A 47 -1.36 -8.95 -5.71
N THR A 48 -0.12 -8.91 -6.20
CA THR A 48 0.31 -7.93 -7.19
C THR A 48 1.45 -8.48 -8.05
N ALA A 49 1.55 -7.99 -9.29
CA ALA A 49 2.70 -8.21 -10.18
C ALA A 49 3.67 -7.01 -10.18
N ASN A 50 3.33 -5.91 -9.49
CA ASN A 50 4.19 -4.73 -9.39
C ASN A 50 5.19 -4.92 -8.25
N THR A 51 6.48 -4.93 -8.60
CA THR A 51 7.59 -5.13 -7.65
C THR A 51 7.81 -3.95 -6.71
N ASP A 52 7.29 -2.76 -7.02
CA ASP A 52 7.44 -1.59 -6.16
C ASP A 52 6.79 -1.80 -4.78
N PHE A 53 5.73 -2.60 -4.71
CA PHE A 53 5.12 -3.00 -3.44
C PHE A 53 6.06 -3.83 -2.57
N ALA A 54 6.95 -4.64 -3.15
CA ALA A 54 7.95 -5.40 -2.40
C ALA A 54 9.00 -4.48 -1.76
N HIS A 55 9.36 -3.40 -2.43
CA HIS A 55 10.23 -2.36 -1.86
C HIS A 55 9.48 -1.57 -0.78
N ALA A 56 8.22 -1.21 -1.02
CA ALA A 56 7.39 -0.49 -0.06
C ALA A 56 7.14 -1.31 1.21
N GLY A 57 6.80 -2.60 1.11
CA GLY A 57 6.50 -3.48 2.24
C GLY A 57 7.64 -3.65 3.26
N ARG A 58 8.87 -3.23 2.91
CA ARG A 58 9.99 -3.13 3.87
C ARG A 58 9.90 -1.92 4.80
N HIS A 59 8.99 -0.98 4.52
CA HIS A 59 8.90 0.33 5.15
C HIS A 59 7.53 0.65 5.73
N ILE A 60 6.51 -0.11 5.34
CA ILE A 60 5.12 0.00 5.76
C ILE A 60 4.60 -1.39 6.10
N PRO A 61 3.56 -1.53 6.94
CA PRO A 61 3.04 -2.84 7.36
C PRO A 61 2.19 -3.53 6.27
N LEU A 62 2.64 -3.50 5.01
CA LEU A 62 1.96 -4.10 3.88
C LEU A 62 2.30 -5.59 3.77
N LYS A 63 1.28 -6.45 3.85
CA LYS A 63 1.41 -7.89 3.61
C LYS A 63 1.34 -8.16 2.11
N LEU A 64 2.32 -8.88 1.56
CA LEU A 64 2.32 -9.33 0.17
C LEU A 64 2.06 -10.82 0.10
N TRP A 65 1.34 -11.23 -0.91
CA TRP A 65 1.07 -12.64 -1.16
C TRP A 65 2.32 -13.30 -1.75
N ASP A 66 2.89 -14.26 -1.04
CA ASP A 66 4.02 -15.07 -1.51
C ASP A 66 3.51 -16.40 -2.09
N HIS A 67 4.00 -16.78 -3.27
CA HIS A 67 3.72 -18.08 -3.91
C HIS A 67 4.85 -19.05 -3.56
N SER A 68 5.03 -19.32 -2.26
CA SER A 68 5.92 -20.39 -1.80
C SER A 68 5.20 -21.73 -1.77
#